data_AF-A0A1A6C5D6-F1
#
_entry.id   AF-A0A1A6C5D6-F1
#
_cell.length_a   1.000
_cell.length_b   1.000
_cell.length_c   1.000
_cell.angle_alpha   90.00
_cell.angle_beta   90.00
_cell.angle_gamma   90.00
#
_symmetry.space_group_name_H-M   'P 1'
#
loop_
_entity.id
_entity.type
_entity.pdbx_description
1 polymer ?
#
loop_
_entity_poly.entity_id
_entity_poly.type
_entity_poly.pdbx_seq_one_letter_code
_entity_poly.pdbx_strand_id
1 'polypeptide(L)'
;MKRVAAYAGLICGALTLLACRLPADHAQQPASTSLQALLGSRAAVPGFARALAPRPLRFPADHGPHPRFRTEWWYYTGNLRDAAGRPFGFELTVFRFALTPQRPAGDSPWRANQVYMADFAVSDIEGHRFHAYQRLSRGALGLAGAQAVPFRVWVDDWSVASQGQGFPWRLRAHRGDVGLSLSLKSSSSPGVVLNGDAGLSRKGPAPGDASFYYSMPRLSASGELRLGGHAYAVTGDVWMDHEWSTSALAPDQVGWDWFGLRLDDGSSLMFYRLRDRDGRKDRFSAGTWVAPDGRVVHLPADAVAATPTAWWRAPGGARYPVAWRLSVPSLDLALRVRARLDDQLLPFAVRYWEGAVAVAGTQSGRALRGDGYLELTGYAKGGPARH
;
A
#
# COMPACT_ATOMS: atom_id res chain seq x y z
N MET A 1 -58.80 75.17 -1.33
CA MET A 1 -59.45 75.08 -2.67
C MET A 1 -58.57 74.13 -3.50
N LYS A 2 -58.96 72.96 -4.01
CA LYS A 2 -60.24 72.35 -4.34
C LYS A 2 -60.21 70.87 -3.94
N ARG A 3 -61.36 70.35 -3.49
CA ARG A 3 -61.69 68.92 -3.41
C ARG A 3 -61.88 68.38 -4.83
N VAL A 4 -61.68 67.08 -5.07
CA VAL A 4 -62.72 66.12 -5.52
C VAL A 4 -62.11 64.70 -5.44
N ALA A 5 -62.90 63.79 -4.87
CA ALA A 5 -62.66 62.37 -4.75
C ALA A 5 -63.17 61.60 -5.98
N ALA A 6 -62.61 60.42 -6.26
CA ALA A 6 -63.34 59.32 -6.91
C ALA A 6 -62.69 57.97 -6.55
N TYR A 7 -63.55 57.01 -6.25
CA TYR A 7 -63.33 55.68 -5.66
C TYR A 7 -63.03 54.58 -6.69
N ALA A 8 -62.71 53.39 -6.13
CA ALA A 8 -62.81 52.02 -6.67
C ALA A 8 -61.51 51.47 -7.31
N GLY A 9 -60.99 50.29 -6.98
CA GLY A 9 -61.60 49.10 -6.38
C GLY A 9 -60.57 48.14 -5.75
N LEU A 10 -61.08 47.19 -4.98
CA LEU A 10 -60.41 46.14 -4.19
C LEU A 10 -59.44 45.26 -5.00
N ILE A 11 -58.42 44.71 -4.33
CA ILE A 11 -58.22 43.25 -4.13
C ILE A 11 -57.21 43.05 -2.98
N CYS A 12 -57.67 42.39 -1.92
CA CYS A 12 -56.84 41.73 -0.91
C CYS A 12 -56.23 40.47 -1.53
N GLY A 13 -54.90 40.41 -1.64
CA GLY A 13 -54.17 39.19 -1.97
C GLY A 13 -53.28 38.79 -0.80
N ALA A 14 -53.66 37.70 -0.12
CA ALA A 14 -52.88 37.10 0.95
C ALA A 14 -51.53 36.58 0.43
N LEU A 15 -50.42 37.05 1.01
CA LEU A 15 -49.08 36.52 0.79
C LEU A 15 -48.91 35.24 1.60
N THR A 16 -49.18 34.09 0.98
CA THR A 16 -48.72 32.78 1.44
C THR A 16 -47.20 32.68 1.19
N LEU A 17 -46.40 32.82 2.24
CA LEU A 17 -44.98 32.49 2.23
C LEU A 17 -44.83 30.97 2.07
N LEU A 18 -44.64 30.52 0.83
CA LEU A 18 -44.23 29.17 0.52
C LEU A 18 -42.78 28.99 0.98
N ALA A 19 -42.59 28.35 2.14
CA ALA A 19 -41.27 27.90 2.57
C ALA A 19 -40.78 26.79 1.62
N CYS A 20 -39.99 27.16 0.62
CA CYS A 20 -39.19 26.21 -0.13
C CYS A 20 -38.21 25.52 0.84
N ARG A 21 -38.55 24.31 1.29
CA ARG A 21 -37.58 23.38 1.86
C ARG A 21 -36.57 23.06 0.77
N LEU A 22 -35.39 23.67 0.83
CA LEU A 22 -34.23 23.22 0.08
C LEU A 22 -33.97 21.77 0.45
N PRO A 23 -33.89 20.82 -0.50
CA PRO A 23 -33.46 19.47 -0.18
C PRO A 23 -32.06 19.56 0.42
N ALA A 24 -31.85 18.84 1.52
CA ALA A 24 -30.55 18.72 2.16
C ALA A 24 -29.53 18.33 1.09
N ASP A 25 -28.55 19.18 0.89
CA ASP A 25 -27.44 18.95 -0.02
C ASP A 25 -26.73 17.69 0.48
N HIS A 26 -27.03 16.54 -0.13
CA HIS A 26 -26.23 15.34 0.05
C HIS A 26 -24.86 15.67 -0.51
N ALA A 27 -23.96 16.18 0.34
CA ALA A 27 -22.57 16.34 0.03
C ALA A 27 -22.08 15.00 -0.54
N GLN A 28 -21.98 14.92 -1.87
CA GLN A 28 -21.45 13.76 -2.56
C GLN A 28 -20.03 13.56 -2.01
N GLN A 29 -19.83 12.49 -1.25
CA GLN A 29 -18.49 12.10 -0.86
C GLN A 29 -17.64 12.03 -2.13
N PRO A 30 -16.44 12.65 -2.16
CA PRO A 30 -15.59 12.60 -3.33
C PRO A 30 -15.39 11.15 -3.75
N ALA A 31 -15.48 10.90 -5.06
CA ALA A 31 -15.34 9.55 -5.60
C ALA A 31 -13.98 8.97 -5.19
N SER A 32 -13.99 7.96 -4.32
CA SER A 32 -12.80 7.19 -3.96
C SER A 32 -12.51 6.12 -5.02
N THR A 33 -11.26 5.99 -5.44
CA THR A 33 -10.78 4.88 -6.26
C THR A 33 -10.10 3.83 -5.38
N SER A 34 -10.00 2.60 -5.87
CA SER A 34 -9.25 1.52 -5.22
C SER A 34 -7.82 1.43 -5.75
N LEU A 35 -6.88 0.97 -4.91
CA LEU A 35 -5.48 0.81 -5.32
C LEU A 35 -5.32 -0.13 -6.53
N GLN A 36 -6.12 -1.20 -6.59
CA GLN A 36 -6.19 -2.11 -7.74
C GLN A 36 -6.61 -1.40 -9.03
N ALA A 37 -7.53 -0.43 -8.97
CA ALA A 37 -7.98 0.29 -10.15
C ALA A 37 -6.92 1.29 -10.62
N LEU A 38 -6.13 1.82 -9.69
CA LEU A 38 -5.04 2.74 -9.99
C LEU A 38 -3.82 2.01 -10.58
N LEU A 39 -3.45 0.86 -10.02
CA LEU A 39 -2.38 0.00 -10.54
C LEU A 39 -2.80 -0.78 -11.79
N GLY A 40 -4.09 -1.03 -11.96
CA GLY A 40 -4.62 -1.81 -13.07
C GLY A 40 -4.93 -0.98 -14.32
N SER A 41 -4.13 -1.13 -15.38
CA SER A 41 -4.53 -0.72 -16.73
C SER A 41 -5.28 -1.82 -17.49
N ARG A 42 -6.53 -1.57 -17.86
CA ARG A 42 -7.43 -2.56 -18.51
C ARG A 42 -7.02 -3.05 -19.92
N ALA A 43 -5.95 -2.51 -20.51
CA ALA A 43 -5.46 -2.92 -21.83
C ALA A 43 -3.94 -2.70 -21.95
N ALA A 44 -3.30 -3.42 -22.87
CA ALA A 44 -1.92 -3.14 -23.27
C ALA A 44 -1.83 -1.68 -23.73
N VAL A 45 -1.08 -0.87 -22.99
CA VAL A 45 -0.87 0.54 -23.35
C VAL A 45 0.35 0.62 -24.26
N PRO A 46 0.19 0.97 -25.56
CA PRO A 46 1.31 1.04 -26.49
C PRO A 46 2.43 1.94 -25.97
N GLY A 47 3.67 1.53 -26.17
CA GLY A 47 4.87 2.30 -25.81
C GLY A 47 5.46 2.02 -24.42
N PHE A 48 4.74 1.32 -23.54
CA PHE A 48 5.32 0.84 -22.26
C PHE A 48 5.94 -0.56 -22.41
N ALA A 49 7.03 -0.81 -21.68
CA ALA A 49 7.65 -2.13 -21.57
C ALA A 49 6.74 -3.12 -20.83
N ARG A 50 6.92 -4.42 -21.05
CA ARG A 50 6.15 -5.49 -20.39
C ARG A 50 7.08 -6.51 -19.76
N ALA A 51 6.67 -7.10 -18.64
CA ALA A 51 7.42 -8.13 -17.94
C ALA A 51 7.14 -9.50 -18.59
N LEU A 52 7.82 -9.79 -19.70
CA LEU A 52 7.52 -10.94 -20.56
C LEU A 52 8.26 -12.22 -20.16
N ALA A 53 9.48 -12.07 -19.64
CA ALA A 53 10.36 -13.18 -19.27
C ALA A 53 11.25 -12.75 -18.09
N PRO A 54 11.79 -13.70 -17.31
CA PRO A 54 12.75 -13.40 -16.28
C PRO A 54 13.97 -12.66 -16.84
N ARG A 55 14.54 -11.77 -16.02
CA ARG A 55 15.80 -11.09 -16.32
C ARG A 55 16.67 -11.08 -15.07
N PRO A 56 18.00 -11.05 -15.20
CA PRO A 56 18.86 -10.77 -14.06
C PRO A 56 18.52 -9.41 -13.45
N LEU A 57 18.20 -9.39 -12.16
CA LEU A 57 18.18 -8.15 -11.38
C LEU A 57 19.61 -7.79 -10.93
N ARG A 58 19.97 -6.51 -11.04
CA ARG A 58 21.31 -5.98 -10.79
C ARG A 58 21.23 -4.87 -9.75
N PHE A 59 21.89 -5.06 -8.62
CA PHE A 59 21.95 -4.08 -7.55
C PHE A 59 23.29 -3.33 -7.57
N PRO A 60 23.31 -2.00 -7.35
CA PRO A 60 22.22 -1.16 -6.84
C PRO A 60 21.26 -0.61 -7.92
N ALA A 61 21.48 -0.88 -9.21
CA ALA A 61 20.68 -0.27 -10.29
C ALA A 61 19.16 -0.50 -10.14
N ASP A 62 18.74 -1.73 -9.85
CA ASP A 62 17.33 -2.13 -9.68
C ASP A 62 16.76 -1.76 -8.29
N HIS A 63 17.49 -1.01 -7.46
CA HIS A 63 16.86 -0.23 -6.39
C HIS A 63 16.18 1.03 -6.93
N GLY A 64 16.71 1.60 -8.02
CA GLY A 64 16.17 2.82 -8.64
C GLY A 64 14.96 2.59 -9.55
N PRO A 65 14.47 3.65 -10.22
CA PRO A 65 13.25 3.60 -11.02
C PRO A 65 13.41 2.86 -12.34
N HIS A 66 12.32 2.24 -12.79
CA HIS A 66 12.16 1.62 -14.11
C HIS A 66 11.15 2.37 -14.99
N PRO A 67 11.47 3.60 -15.50
CA PRO A 67 10.50 4.50 -16.13
C PRO A 67 9.87 3.99 -17.44
N ARG A 68 10.40 2.90 -18.02
CA ARG A 68 9.77 2.23 -19.17
C ARG A 68 8.52 1.44 -18.79
N PHE A 69 8.31 1.17 -17.51
CA PHE A 69 7.12 0.49 -16.97
C PHE A 69 6.12 1.52 -16.46
N ARG A 70 4.83 1.21 -16.62
CA ARG A 70 3.77 2.14 -16.26
C ARG A 70 3.64 2.35 -14.76
N THR A 71 3.78 1.28 -13.97
CA THR A 71 3.56 1.29 -12.52
C THR A 71 4.77 0.74 -11.80
N GLU A 72 5.09 1.34 -10.65
CA GLU A 72 6.19 0.92 -9.80
C GLU A 72 5.95 1.37 -8.37
N TRP A 73 6.37 0.59 -7.38
CA TRP A 73 6.23 1.00 -5.99
C TRP A 73 7.37 0.52 -5.10
N TRP A 74 7.78 1.40 -4.19
CA TRP A 74 8.68 1.10 -3.07
C TRP A 74 7.85 1.07 -1.80
N TYR A 75 7.76 -0.09 -1.18
CA TYR A 75 6.83 -0.37 -0.10
C TYR A 75 7.60 -0.76 1.16
N TYR A 76 7.52 0.04 2.22
CA TYR A 76 8.24 -0.19 3.48
C TYR A 76 7.25 -0.39 4.61
N THR A 77 7.23 -1.56 5.23
CA THR A 77 6.40 -1.85 6.40
C THR A 77 7.24 -2.33 7.56
N GLY A 78 6.99 -1.83 8.76
CA GLY A 78 7.84 -2.15 9.90
C GLY A 78 7.11 -2.28 11.21
N ASN A 79 7.69 -3.12 12.08
CA ASN A 79 7.27 -3.25 13.47
C ASN A 79 8.42 -2.74 14.34
N LEU A 80 8.13 -1.73 15.15
CA LEU A 80 9.10 -1.03 15.99
C LEU A 80 8.74 -1.22 17.46
N ARG A 81 9.75 -1.08 18.32
CA ARG A 81 9.60 -1.03 19.78
C ARG A 81 10.48 0.06 20.35
N ASP A 82 10.00 0.73 21.39
CA ASP A 82 10.85 1.60 22.20
C ASP A 82 11.65 0.80 23.26
N ALA A 83 12.43 1.50 24.07
CA ALA A 83 13.23 0.89 25.13
C ALA A 83 12.40 0.23 26.24
N ALA A 84 11.14 0.64 26.43
CA ALA A 84 10.20 0.01 27.37
C ALA A 84 9.48 -1.20 26.76
N GLY A 85 9.68 -1.47 25.46
CA GLY A 85 9.05 -2.56 24.72
C GLY A 85 7.71 -2.21 24.08
N ARG A 86 7.27 -0.95 24.15
CA ARG A 86 6.00 -0.48 23.58
C ARG A 86 6.00 -0.68 22.07
N PRO A 87 5.03 -1.43 21.51
CA PRO A 87 5.00 -1.76 20.10
C PRO A 87 4.38 -0.64 19.24
N PHE A 88 4.95 -0.43 18.07
CA PHE A 88 4.43 0.42 17.01
C PHE A 88 4.46 -0.31 15.67
N GLY A 89 3.50 -0.01 14.80
CA GLY A 89 3.58 -0.31 13.36
C GLY A 89 3.86 0.96 12.57
N PHE A 90 4.50 0.85 11.42
CA PHE A 90 4.45 1.92 10.42
C PHE A 90 4.45 1.35 8.99
N GLU A 91 3.96 2.17 8.06
CA GLU A 91 4.21 2.01 6.64
C GLU A 91 4.66 3.33 6.01
N LEU A 92 5.51 3.22 4.99
CA LEU A 92 5.77 4.28 4.03
C LEU A 92 5.79 3.65 2.65
N THR A 93 4.81 3.99 1.82
CA THR A 93 4.68 3.45 0.47
C THR A 93 4.79 4.57 -0.55
N VAL A 94 5.63 4.40 -1.57
CA VAL A 94 5.73 5.34 -2.69
C VAL A 94 5.37 4.62 -3.97
N PHE A 95 4.28 5.03 -4.61
CA PHE A 95 3.85 4.56 -5.92
C PHE A 95 4.24 5.58 -7.00
N ARG A 96 4.68 5.09 -8.15
CA ARG A 96 4.85 5.86 -9.39
C ARG A 96 3.86 5.37 -10.45
N PHE A 97 3.20 6.33 -11.09
CA PHE A 97 2.32 6.13 -12.23
C PHE A 97 2.81 6.95 -13.42
N ALA A 98 3.15 6.28 -14.51
CA ALA A 98 3.41 6.92 -15.78
C ALA A 98 2.09 7.19 -16.52
N LEU A 99 1.82 8.46 -16.82
CA LEU A 99 0.68 8.91 -17.61
C LEU A 99 0.89 8.66 -19.11
N THR A 100 2.12 8.85 -19.59
CA THR A 100 2.53 8.59 -20.98
C THR A 100 3.92 7.93 -21.01
N PRO A 101 4.22 7.09 -22.03
CA PRO A 101 5.52 6.40 -22.10
C PRO A 101 6.71 7.35 -22.26
N GLN A 102 6.50 8.45 -22.99
CA GLN A 102 7.50 9.47 -23.24
C GLN A 102 7.13 10.76 -22.50
N ARG A 103 8.16 11.53 -22.13
CA ARG A 103 7.95 12.87 -21.57
C ARG A 103 7.28 13.76 -22.62
N PRO A 104 6.30 14.62 -22.24
CA PRO A 104 5.65 15.50 -23.20
C PRO A 104 6.66 16.51 -23.76
N ALA A 105 6.55 16.84 -25.05
CA ALA A 105 7.37 17.88 -25.66
C ALA A 105 7.09 19.28 -25.07
N GLY A 106 8.05 20.19 -25.22
CA GLY A 106 7.98 21.58 -24.75
C GLY A 106 9.00 21.89 -23.65
N ASP A 107 9.11 23.18 -23.32
CA ASP A 107 10.13 23.79 -22.45
C ASP A 107 9.65 24.07 -21.01
N SER A 108 8.34 23.98 -20.74
CA SER A 108 7.83 24.23 -19.39
C SER A 108 8.37 23.22 -18.36
N PRO A 109 9.00 23.68 -17.27
CA PRO A 109 9.58 22.80 -16.25
C PRO A 109 8.51 22.06 -15.42
N TRP A 110 7.24 22.46 -15.54
CA TRP A 110 6.09 21.80 -14.92
C TRP A 110 5.58 20.57 -15.70
N ARG A 111 6.07 20.34 -16.92
CA ARG A 111 5.68 19.17 -17.73
C ARG A 111 6.27 17.90 -17.13
N ALA A 112 5.38 17.03 -16.66
CA ALA A 112 5.65 15.68 -16.19
C ALA A 112 4.70 14.68 -16.86
N ASN A 113 5.22 13.50 -17.18
CA ASN A 113 4.42 12.31 -17.49
C ASN A 113 4.37 11.31 -16.33
N GLN A 114 4.90 11.67 -15.17
CA GLN A 114 4.95 10.81 -14.00
C GLN A 114 4.21 11.48 -12.85
N VAL A 115 3.40 10.71 -12.15
CA VAL A 115 2.74 11.09 -10.90
C VAL A 115 3.24 10.14 -9.83
N TYR A 116 3.55 10.69 -8.66
CA TYR A 116 3.91 9.92 -7.49
C TYR A 116 2.82 10.08 -6.44
N MET A 117 2.47 8.97 -5.78
CA MET A 117 1.65 8.96 -4.60
C MET A 117 2.47 8.39 -3.46
N ALA A 118 2.42 9.00 -2.29
CA ALA A 118 3.03 8.43 -1.10
C ALA A 118 2.00 8.34 0.02
N ASP A 119 1.96 7.18 0.66
CA ASP A 119 1.18 6.91 1.86
C ASP A 119 2.16 6.74 3.03
N PHE A 120 1.82 7.31 4.18
CA PHE A 120 2.57 7.19 5.42
C PHE A 120 1.59 6.95 6.56
N ALA A 121 1.80 5.88 7.31
CA ALA A 121 1.01 5.61 8.50
C ALA A 121 1.83 5.11 9.68
N VAL A 122 1.30 5.36 10.88
CA VAL A 122 1.79 4.86 12.16
C VAL A 122 0.64 4.22 12.92
N SER A 123 0.83 2.99 13.36
CA SER A 123 -0.09 2.26 14.23
C SER A 123 0.44 2.34 15.66
N ASP A 124 -0.17 3.18 16.49
CA ASP A 124 0.06 3.24 17.93
C ASP A 124 -0.72 2.11 18.61
N ILE A 125 -0.03 0.99 18.83
CA ILE A 125 -0.68 -0.24 19.24
C ILE A 125 -1.20 -0.15 20.67
N GLU A 126 -0.47 0.49 21.58
CA GLU A 126 -0.92 0.70 22.97
C GLU A 126 -1.89 1.88 23.09
N GLY A 127 -1.71 2.94 22.28
CA GLY A 127 -2.65 4.06 22.22
C GLY A 127 -3.94 3.75 21.45
N HIS A 128 -4.05 2.56 20.87
CA HIS A 128 -5.20 2.08 20.08
C HIS A 128 -5.59 3.04 18.94
N ARG A 129 -4.59 3.63 18.27
CA ARG A 129 -4.82 4.67 17.26
C ARG A 129 -3.99 4.46 16.01
N PHE A 130 -4.64 4.63 14.86
CA PHE A 130 -4.00 4.63 13.56
C PHE A 130 -3.92 6.06 13.01
N HIS A 131 -2.73 6.47 12.60
CA HIS A 131 -2.45 7.77 12.00
C HIS A 131 -2.03 7.54 10.56
N ALA A 132 -2.79 8.02 9.58
CA ALA A 132 -2.48 7.85 8.18
C ALA A 132 -2.45 9.20 7.46
N TYR A 133 -1.64 9.29 6.42
CA TYR A 133 -1.46 10.48 5.60
C TYR A 133 -1.15 10.09 4.16
N GLN A 134 -1.63 10.89 3.20
CA GLN A 134 -1.35 10.70 1.77
C GLN A 134 -0.83 11.99 1.14
N ARG A 135 0.07 11.82 0.16
CA ARG A 135 0.54 12.89 -0.74
C ARG A 135 0.45 12.42 -2.18
N LEU A 136 0.12 13.36 -3.06
CA LEU A 136 0.21 13.19 -4.50
C LEU A 136 1.04 14.33 -5.05
N SER A 137 2.03 14.00 -5.87
CA SER A 137 2.91 15.00 -6.47
C SER A 137 3.33 14.61 -7.88
N ARG A 138 3.77 15.61 -8.64
CA ARG A 138 4.23 15.42 -10.02
C ARG A 138 5.71 15.08 -10.00
N GLY A 139 6.15 14.23 -10.92
CA GLY A 139 7.58 14.00 -11.17
C GLY A 139 8.24 15.17 -11.91
N ALA A 140 8.17 16.38 -11.35
CA ALA A 140 8.73 17.61 -11.89
C ALA A 140 9.28 18.49 -10.77
N LEU A 141 10.21 19.40 -11.12
CA LEU A 141 10.75 20.43 -10.22
C LEU A 141 11.36 19.88 -8.90
N GLY A 142 11.77 18.62 -8.87
CA GLY A 142 12.28 17.97 -7.66
C GLY A 142 11.20 17.66 -6.61
N LEU A 143 9.91 17.85 -6.90
CA LEU A 143 8.82 17.57 -5.98
C LEU A 143 8.68 16.09 -5.68
N ALA A 144 8.82 15.23 -6.68
CA ALA A 144 8.85 13.79 -6.48
C ALA A 144 9.76 13.11 -7.49
N GLY A 145 10.27 11.93 -7.14
CA GLY A 145 11.16 11.19 -8.00
C GLY A 145 11.76 9.95 -7.35
N ALA A 146 12.56 9.26 -8.15
CA ALA A 146 13.44 8.21 -7.66
C ALA A 146 14.75 8.20 -8.48
N GLN A 147 15.82 7.65 -7.89
CA GLN A 147 17.12 7.45 -8.52
C GLN A 147 17.82 6.23 -7.92
N ALA A 148 18.70 5.60 -8.70
CA ALA A 148 19.39 4.37 -8.31
C ALA A 148 20.65 4.61 -7.46
N VAL A 149 21.50 5.58 -7.85
CA VAL A 149 22.82 5.80 -7.24
C VAL A 149 23.11 7.30 -7.08
N PRO A 150 23.33 7.79 -5.85
CA PRO A 150 22.94 7.14 -4.60
C PRO A 150 21.43 6.87 -4.61
N PHE A 151 20.99 5.77 -3.97
CA PHE A 151 19.56 5.42 -3.96
C PHE A 151 18.74 6.53 -3.28
N ARG A 152 17.64 6.94 -3.91
CA ARG A 152 16.65 7.82 -3.28
C ARG A 152 15.29 7.61 -3.95
N VAL A 153 14.23 7.56 -3.16
CA VAL A 153 12.83 7.70 -3.60
C VAL A 153 12.15 8.73 -2.71
N TRP A 154 11.39 9.67 -3.27
CA TRP A 154 10.80 10.76 -2.50
C TRP A 154 9.50 11.33 -3.08
N VAL A 155 8.69 11.88 -2.18
CA VAL A 155 7.54 12.75 -2.44
C VAL A 155 7.58 13.92 -1.45
N ASP A 156 7.91 15.08 -1.97
CA ASP A 156 8.30 16.29 -1.25
C ASP A 156 9.40 15.99 -0.21
N ASP A 157 9.11 16.17 1.08
CA ASP A 157 10.04 15.89 2.18
C ASP A 157 9.96 14.45 2.74
N TRP A 158 9.07 13.60 2.22
CA TRP A 158 9.04 12.17 2.57
C TRP A 158 10.00 11.42 1.65
N SER A 159 10.87 10.59 2.21
CA SER A 159 11.91 9.94 1.43
C SER A 159 12.48 8.69 2.09
N VAL A 160 13.00 7.78 1.26
CA VAL A 160 14.02 6.82 1.65
C VAL A 160 15.26 7.09 0.80
N ALA A 161 16.40 7.31 1.43
CA ALA A 161 17.64 7.73 0.75
C ALA A 161 18.87 7.05 1.32
N SER A 162 19.80 6.63 0.47
CA SER A 162 21.12 6.14 0.88
C SER A 162 21.92 7.22 1.59
N GLN A 163 22.63 6.84 2.66
CA GLN A 163 23.63 7.68 3.33
C GLN A 163 25.06 7.32 2.85
N GLY A 164 25.28 7.24 1.54
CA GLY A 164 26.56 6.90 0.93
C GLY A 164 26.41 6.11 -0.37
N GLN A 165 27.22 5.06 -0.54
CA GLN A 165 27.12 4.10 -1.63
C GLN A 165 26.46 2.81 -1.10
N GLY A 166 25.12 2.83 -0.94
CA GLY A 166 24.35 1.67 -0.46
C GLY A 166 23.72 1.89 0.93
N PHE A 167 23.86 0.93 1.83
CA PHE A 167 23.34 1.06 3.20
C PHE A 167 24.29 1.85 4.12
N PRO A 168 23.79 2.50 5.18
CA PRO A 168 22.39 2.54 5.61
C PRO A 168 21.53 3.45 4.73
N TRP A 169 20.24 3.15 4.68
CA TRP A 169 19.23 4.05 4.13
C TRP A 169 18.57 4.84 5.24
N ARG A 170 18.27 6.11 5.00
CA ARG A 170 17.51 6.99 5.89
C ARG A 170 16.09 7.10 5.38
N LEU A 171 15.14 6.56 6.13
CA LEU A 171 13.70 6.74 5.93
C LEU A 171 13.24 7.94 6.74
N ARG A 172 12.50 8.85 6.11
CA ARG A 172 11.87 10.01 6.75
C ARG A 172 10.47 10.23 6.19
N ALA A 173 9.49 10.37 7.09
CA ALA A 173 8.14 10.80 6.76
C ALA A 173 7.54 11.53 7.97
N HIS A 174 6.75 12.58 7.75
CA HIS A 174 6.12 13.29 8.85
C HIS A 174 4.90 14.11 8.41
N ARG A 175 3.97 14.30 9.35
CA ARG A 175 2.87 15.24 9.24
C ARG A 175 2.47 15.72 10.63
N GLY A 176 2.55 17.03 10.85
CA GLY A 176 2.23 17.62 12.15
C GLY A 176 3.10 17.06 13.28
N ASP A 177 2.46 16.51 14.29
CA ASP A 177 3.09 15.88 15.46
C ASP A 177 3.49 14.42 15.26
N VAL A 178 3.10 13.79 14.14
CA VAL A 178 3.50 12.43 13.78
C VAL A 178 4.69 12.46 12.84
N GLY A 179 5.76 11.74 13.15
CA GLY A 179 6.93 11.67 12.30
C GLY A 179 7.80 10.46 12.57
N LEU A 180 8.48 9.99 11.54
CA LEU A 180 9.34 8.84 11.59
C LEU A 180 10.67 9.17 10.92
N SER A 181 11.76 8.83 11.59
CA SER A 181 13.12 8.98 11.07
C SER A 181 13.97 7.79 11.46
N LEU A 182 14.19 6.88 10.51
CA LEU A 182 14.88 5.60 10.74
C LEU A 182 16.13 5.47 9.88
N SER A 183 17.21 4.96 10.49
CA SER A 183 18.33 4.34 9.78
C SER A 183 18.01 2.86 9.56
N LEU A 184 17.95 2.45 8.30
CA LEU A 184 17.71 1.08 7.85
C LEU A 184 19.04 0.46 7.42
N LYS A 185 19.37 -0.71 7.94
CA LYS A 185 20.56 -1.49 7.58
C LYS A 185 20.12 -2.83 7.01
N SER A 186 20.70 -3.23 5.87
CA SER A 186 20.47 -4.57 5.34
C SER A 186 21.08 -5.62 6.24
N SER A 187 20.34 -6.70 6.52
CA SER A 187 20.96 -7.96 6.91
C SER A 187 21.76 -8.54 5.75
N SER A 188 22.85 -9.25 6.06
CA SER A 188 23.59 -10.03 5.05
C SER A 188 22.85 -11.31 4.64
N SER A 189 21.89 -11.78 5.45
CA SER A 189 21.07 -12.96 5.15
C SER A 189 19.66 -12.86 5.79
N PRO A 190 18.58 -12.99 5.00
CA PRO A 190 18.58 -12.80 3.55
C PRO A 190 18.89 -11.32 3.22
N GLY A 191 19.62 -11.09 2.13
CA GLY A 191 19.69 -9.77 1.52
C GLY A 191 18.45 -9.54 0.65
N VAL A 192 18.66 -9.39 -0.66
CA VAL A 192 17.57 -9.36 -1.64
C VAL A 192 17.01 -10.76 -1.88
N VAL A 193 15.68 -10.87 -1.86
CA VAL A 193 14.91 -12.08 -2.16
C VAL A 193 14.09 -11.85 -3.42
N LEU A 194 14.39 -12.60 -4.48
CA LEU A 194 13.64 -12.52 -5.74
C LEU A 194 12.32 -13.30 -5.62
N ASN A 195 11.20 -12.64 -5.92
CA ASN A 195 9.88 -13.27 -5.90
C ASN A 195 9.52 -13.85 -7.26
N GLY A 196 8.76 -14.95 -7.29
CA GLY A 196 8.40 -15.62 -8.53
C GLY A 196 9.58 -16.32 -9.20
N ASP A 197 9.55 -16.41 -10.53
CA ASP A 197 10.60 -17.02 -11.33
C ASP A 197 11.74 -16.02 -11.58
N ALA A 198 12.81 -16.12 -10.77
CA ALA A 198 13.98 -15.24 -10.82
C ALA A 198 13.62 -13.73 -10.84
N GLY A 199 12.62 -13.35 -10.05
CA GLY A 199 12.14 -11.97 -9.95
C GLY A 199 10.92 -11.67 -10.83
N LEU A 200 10.50 -12.57 -11.72
CA LEU A 200 9.26 -12.43 -12.49
C LEU A 200 8.07 -13.07 -11.75
N SER A 201 7.16 -12.24 -11.23
CA SER A 201 5.96 -12.69 -10.54
C SER A 201 4.74 -12.57 -11.45
N ARG A 202 4.18 -13.71 -11.90
CA ARG A 202 2.98 -13.73 -12.76
C ARG A 202 1.71 -13.49 -11.95
N LYS A 203 0.84 -12.61 -12.44
CA LYS A 203 -0.42 -12.20 -11.82
C LYS A 203 -1.66 -12.49 -12.70
N GLY A 204 -1.45 -12.97 -13.92
CA GLY A 204 -2.52 -13.27 -14.85
C GLY A 204 -2.14 -14.23 -15.98
N PRO A 205 -3.12 -14.64 -16.79
CA PRO A 205 -2.94 -15.64 -17.82
C PRO A 205 -2.24 -15.11 -19.06
N ALA A 206 -2.37 -13.82 -19.40
CA ALA A 206 -1.81 -13.30 -20.63
C ALA A 206 -0.28 -13.12 -20.49
N PRO A 207 0.49 -13.32 -21.58
CA PRO A 207 1.91 -12.99 -21.58
C PRO A 207 2.09 -11.53 -21.18
N GLY A 208 2.93 -11.28 -20.18
CA GLY A 208 3.16 -9.94 -19.63
C GLY A 208 2.27 -9.56 -18.45
N ASP A 209 1.25 -10.34 -18.08
CA ASP A 209 0.49 -10.18 -16.83
C ASP A 209 1.36 -10.62 -15.64
N ALA A 210 2.42 -9.86 -15.42
CA ALA A 210 3.46 -10.13 -14.47
C ALA A 210 4.15 -8.82 -14.08
N SER A 211 4.87 -8.88 -12.98
CA SER A 211 5.78 -7.82 -12.55
C SER A 211 7.16 -8.37 -12.33
N PHE A 212 8.14 -7.47 -12.36
CA PHE A 212 9.39 -7.74 -11.69
C PHE A 212 9.27 -7.36 -10.22
N TYR A 213 9.70 -8.25 -9.33
CA TYR A 213 9.40 -8.16 -7.91
C TYR A 213 10.50 -8.79 -7.07
N TYR A 214 11.04 -8.03 -6.11
CA TYR A 214 11.86 -8.55 -5.03
C TYR A 214 11.48 -7.94 -3.69
N SER A 215 11.92 -8.61 -2.62
CA SER A 215 11.77 -8.17 -1.24
C SER A 215 13.13 -8.07 -0.54
N MET A 216 13.20 -7.26 0.51
CA MET A 216 14.19 -7.34 1.57
C MET A 216 13.42 -7.55 2.89
N PRO A 217 13.24 -8.81 3.33
CA PRO A 217 12.34 -9.13 4.43
C PRO A 217 12.74 -8.53 5.78
N ARG A 218 14.04 -8.25 5.97
CA ARG A 218 14.66 -7.86 7.25
C ARG A 218 15.68 -6.73 7.06
N LEU A 219 15.20 -5.50 7.01
CA LEU A 219 16.04 -4.33 7.22
C LEU A 219 15.99 -3.96 8.72
N SER A 220 17.13 -4.04 9.40
CA SER A 220 17.22 -3.60 10.80
C SER A 220 17.03 -2.08 10.86
N ALA A 221 16.09 -1.64 11.67
CA ALA A 221 15.74 -0.24 11.84
C ALA A 221 16.14 0.26 13.23
N SER A 222 16.67 1.48 13.27
CA SER A 222 16.89 2.23 14.50
C SER A 222 16.68 3.71 14.23
N GLY A 223 16.11 4.44 15.20
CA GLY A 223 15.89 5.88 15.04
C GLY A 223 14.85 6.42 16.00
N GLU A 224 14.03 7.35 15.50
CA GLU A 224 13.05 8.06 16.30
C GLU A 224 11.66 8.00 15.65
N LEU A 225 10.66 7.74 16.48
CA LEU A 225 9.24 7.95 16.20
C LEU A 225 8.76 9.14 17.05
N ARG A 226 8.20 10.17 16.41
CA ARG A 226 7.50 11.26 17.07
C ARG A 226 6.00 11.05 16.96
N LEU A 227 5.30 11.08 18.09
CA LEU A 227 3.87 10.82 18.17
C LEU A 227 3.27 11.47 19.43
N GLY A 228 2.20 12.25 19.27
CA GLY A 228 1.48 12.86 20.40
C GLY A 228 2.34 13.80 21.23
N GLY A 229 3.29 14.52 20.60
CA GLY A 229 4.23 15.41 21.29
C GLY A 229 5.41 14.71 21.98
N HIS A 230 5.47 13.37 21.94
CA HIS A 230 6.58 12.59 22.48
C HIS A 230 7.51 12.09 21.38
N ALA A 231 8.79 11.94 21.70
CA ALA A 231 9.79 11.31 20.85
C ALA A 231 10.22 9.98 21.49
N TYR A 232 10.06 8.89 20.75
CA TYR A 232 10.41 7.54 21.15
C TYR A 232 11.66 7.12 20.39
N ALA A 233 12.74 6.80 21.10
CA ALA A 233 13.85 6.07 20.52
C ALA A 233 13.40 4.64 20.24
N VAL A 234 13.46 4.22 18.98
CA VAL A 234 12.87 2.96 18.52
C VAL A 234 13.86 2.10 17.76
N THR A 235 13.66 0.78 17.88
CA THR A 235 14.35 -0.24 17.09
C THR A 235 13.34 -1.24 16.54
N GLY A 236 13.70 -1.97 15.49
CA GLY A 236 12.84 -3.03 14.96
C GLY A 236 13.28 -3.52 13.59
N ASP A 237 12.35 -4.15 12.88
CA ASP A 237 12.56 -4.70 11.54
C ASP A 237 11.60 -4.10 10.53
N VAL A 238 12.10 -3.91 9.32
CA VAL A 238 11.36 -3.36 8.18
C VAL A 238 11.41 -4.35 7.03
N TRP A 239 10.24 -4.70 6.50
CA TRP A 239 10.09 -5.30 5.18
C TRP A 239 10.18 -4.21 4.13
N MET A 240 10.93 -4.46 3.06
CA MET A 240 10.85 -3.65 1.86
C MET A 240 10.45 -4.52 0.67
N ASP A 241 9.44 -4.08 -0.08
CA ASP A 241 9.12 -4.59 -1.40
C ASP A 241 9.42 -3.54 -2.45
N HIS A 242 9.91 -4.00 -3.60
CA HIS A 242 10.03 -3.20 -4.80
C HIS A 242 9.50 -3.97 -5.99
N GLU A 243 8.48 -3.41 -6.63
CA GLU A 243 7.80 -4.07 -7.73
C GLU A 243 7.45 -3.07 -8.84
N TRP A 244 7.64 -3.49 -10.09
CA TRP A 244 7.30 -2.70 -11.28
C TRP A 244 6.73 -3.54 -12.41
N SER A 245 5.75 -2.97 -13.11
CA SER A 245 5.03 -3.62 -14.20
C SER A 245 4.30 -2.61 -15.08
N THR A 246 3.66 -3.12 -16.14
CA THR A 246 2.73 -2.35 -16.97
C THR A 246 1.35 -2.97 -16.98
N SER A 247 1.25 -4.25 -16.65
CA SER A 247 0.02 -5.02 -16.78
C SER A 247 -0.80 -4.96 -15.51
N ALA A 248 -2.11 -4.99 -15.68
CA ALA A 248 -3.05 -5.01 -14.58
C ALA A 248 -3.20 -6.40 -13.95
N LEU A 249 -3.88 -6.41 -12.82
CA LEU A 249 -4.68 -7.55 -12.41
C LEU A 249 -5.69 -7.93 -13.52
N ALA A 250 -5.99 -9.21 -13.63
CA ALA A 250 -6.96 -9.72 -14.59
C ALA A 250 -8.38 -9.11 -14.38
N PRO A 251 -9.25 -9.04 -15.40
CA PRO A 251 -10.54 -8.34 -15.32
C PRO A 251 -11.54 -8.85 -14.26
N ASP A 252 -11.37 -10.11 -13.87
CA ASP A 252 -12.12 -10.81 -12.84
C ASP A 252 -11.53 -10.61 -11.43
N GLN A 253 -10.28 -10.16 -11.33
CA GLN A 253 -9.61 -9.89 -10.06
C GLN A 253 -10.05 -8.54 -9.47
N VAL A 254 -10.61 -8.58 -8.26
CA VAL A 254 -11.18 -7.40 -7.58
C VAL A 254 -10.23 -6.75 -6.58
N GLY A 255 -9.18 -7.46 -6.18
CA GLY A 255 -8.16 -7.00 -5.24
C GLY A 255 -7.28 -8.15 -4.78
N TRP A 256 -6.43 -7.89 -3.80
CA TRP A 256 -5.54 -8.89 -3.22
C TRP A 256 -5.48 -8.79 -1.69
N ASP A 257 -5.06 -9.89 -1.07
CA ASP A 257 -4.62 -9.97 0.32
C ASP A 257 -3.13 -10.24 0.27
N TRP A 258 -2.29 -9.33 0.77
CA TRP A 258 -0.85 -9.53 0.84
C TRP A 258 -0.40 -9.67 2.29
N PHE A 259 0.54 -10.58 2.53
CA PHE A 259 1.12 -10.88 3.82
C PHE A 259 2.64 -10.80 3.69
N GLY A 260 3.29 -10.00 4.54
CA GLY A 260 4.74 -9.99 4.72
C GLY A 260 5.04 -10.28 6.18
N LEU A 261 5.40 -11.52 6.47
CA LEU A 261 5.53 -12.04 7.83
C LEU A 261 6.99 -12.39 8.12
N ARG A 262 7.48 -11.96 9.29
CA ARG A 262 8.77 -12.35 9.85
C ARG A 262 8.53 -13.20 11.09
N LEU A 263 9.19 -14.35 11.17
CA LEU A 263 9.09 -15.24 12.32
C LEU A 263 10.34 -15.13 13.21
N ASP A 264 10.22 -15.55 14.46
CA ASP A 264 11.23 -15.45 15.51
C ASP A 264 12.41 -16.42 15.31
N ASP A 265 12.23 -17.48 14.53
CA ASP A 265 13.30 -18.39 14.11
C ASP A 265 14.17 -17.84 12.97
N GLY A 266 13.89 -16.64 12.48
CA GLY A 266 14.59 -16.00 11.36
C GLY A 266 13.94 -16.19 9.99
N SER A 267 13.00 -17.13 9.86
CA SER A 267 12.27 -17.36 8.61
C SER A 267 11.32 -16.21 8.23
N SER A 268 10.93 -16.13 6.97
CA SER A 268 9.99 -15.12 6.46
C SER A 268 9.04 -15.70 5.43
N LEU A 269 7.79 -15.21 5.43
CA LEU A 269 6.77 -15.58 4.45
C LEU A 269 6.22 -14.32 3.79
N MET A 270 6.41 -14.22 2.48
CA MET A 270 5.58 -13.37 1.62
C MET A 270 4.51 -14.24 0.99
N PHE A 271 3.26 -13.82 1.04
CA PHE A 271 2.19 -14.45 0.26
C PHE A 271 1.20 -13.40 -0.19
N TYR A 272 0.75 -13.49 -1.44
CA TYR A 272 -0.41 -12.74 -1.89
C TYR A 272 -1.47 -13.68 -2.46
N ARG A 273 -2.72 -13.44 -2.04
CA ARG A 273 -3.92 -14.03 -2.62
C ARG A 273 -4.57 -13.00 -3.52
N LEU A 274 -4.56 -13.25 -4.83
CA LEU A 274 -5.43 -12.52 -5.75
C LEU A 274 -6.84 -13.08 -5.64
N ARG A 275 -7.85 -12.20 -5.66
CA ARG A 275 -9.24 -12.60 -5.46
C ARG A 275 -10.09 -12.26 -6.66
N ASP A 276 -10.92 -13.20 -7.08
CA ASP A 276 -12.02 -12.93 -8.01
C ASP A 276 -13.19 -12.20 -7.32
N ARG A 277 -14.23 -11.88 -8.10
CA ARG A 277 -15.46 -11.21 -7.61
C ARG A 277 -16.24 -11.99 -6.54
N ASP A 278 -16.11 -13.31 -6.54
CA ASP A 278 -16.72 -14.19 -5.53
C ASP A 278 -15.82 -14.34 -4.30
N GLY A 279 -14.66 -13.67 -4.31
CA GLY A 279 -13.65 -13.76 -3.27
C GLY A 279 -12.83 -15.05 -3.33
N ARG A 280 -12.92 -15.87 -4.38
CA ARG A 280 -12.12 -17.10 -4.50
C ARG A 280 -10.68 -16.73 -4.83
N LYS A 281 -9.75 -17.57 -4.37
CA LYS A 281 -8.31 -17.42 -4.63
C LYS A 281 -8.02 -17.76 -6.09
N ASP A 282 -7.41 -16.84 -6.82
CA ASP A 282 -6.94 -17.05 -8.19
C ASP A 282 -5.68 -17.93 -8.21
N ARG A 283 -5.52 -18.73 -9.28
CA ARG A 283 -4.34 -19.59 -9.52
C ARG A 283 -3.02 -18.84 -9.68
N PHE A 284 -3.06 -17.53 -9.96
CA PHE A 284 -1.88 -16.66 -10.03
C PHE A 284 -1.54 -16.03 -8.68
N SER A 285 -2.20 -16.43 -7.60
CA SER A 285 -1.71 -16.17 -6.24
C SER A 285 -0.36 -16.86 -6.04
N ALA A 286 0.53 -16.28 -5.25
CA ALA A 286 1.83 -16.88 -5.03
C ALA A 286 2.45 -16.39 -3.72
N GLY A 287 3.48 -17.10 -3.28
CA GLY A 287 4.30 -16.69 -2.15
C GLY A 287 5.76 -17.04 -2.32
N THR A 288 6.53 -16.59 -1.34
CA THR A 288 7.95 -16.86 -1.20
C THR A 288 8.22 -17.13 0.27
N TRP A 289 8.72 -18.32 0.56
CA TRP A 289 9.24 -18.68 1.87
C TRP A 289 10.75 -18.49 1.89
N VAL A 290 11.26 -17.89 2.95
CA VAL A 290 12.70 -17.81 3.23
C VAL A 290 12.93 -18.55 4.53
N ALA A 291 13.66 -19.65 4.46
CA ALA A 291 14.03 -20.44 5.64
C ALA A 291 15.08 -19.70 6.50
N PRO A 292 15.27 -20.11 7.78
CA PRO A 292 16.26 -19.48 8.66
C PRO A 292 17.70 -19.49 8.13
N ASP A 293 18.03 -20.48 7.29
CA ASP A 293 19.33 -20.61 6.62
C ASP A 293 19.48 -19.71 5.38
N GLY A 294 18.45 -18.93 5.04
CA GLY A 294 18.40 -18.06 3.87
C GLY A 294 17.92 -18.75 2.59
N ARG A 295 17.62 -20.05 2.62
CA ARG A 295 17.09 -20.76 1.44
C ARG A 295 15.72 -20.23 1.06
N VAL A 296 15.59 -19.85 -0.20
CA VAL A 296 14.35 -19.30 -0.79
C VAL A 296 13.57 -20.42 -1.46
N VAL A 297 12.28 -20.51 -1.16
CA VAL A 297 11.33 -21.46 -1.76
C VAL A 297 10.15 -20.69 -2.33
N HIS A 298 9.92 -20.81 -3.64
CA HIS A 298 8.72 -20.28 -4.25
C HIS A 298 7.51 -21.15 -3.92
N LEU A 299 6.39 -20.51 -3.57
CA LEU A 299 5.14 -21.17 -3.21
C LEU A 299 4.09 -20.86 -4.28
N PRO A 300 3.64 -21.85 -5.08
CA PRO A 300 2.51 -21.66 -5.98
C PRO A 300 1.20 -21.45 -5.18
N ALA A 301 0.14 -21.01 -5.88
CA ALA A 301 -1.13 -20.67 -5.26
C ALA A 301 -1.68 -21.76 -4.33
N ASP A 302 -1.65 -23.02 -4.76
CA ASP A 302 -2.19 -24.19 -4.07
C ASP A 302 -1.35 -24.64 -2.86
N ALA A 303 -0.08 -24.27 -2.81
CA ALA A 303 0.80 -24.57 -1.67
C ALA A 303 0.39 -23.83 -0.39
N VAL A 304 -0.35 -22.71 -0.49
CA VAL A 304 -0.75 -21.88 0.66
C VAL A 304 -2.26 -21.86 0.83
N ALA A 305 -2.76 -22.46 1.92
CA ALA A 305 -4.14 -22.26 2.35
C ALA A 305 -4.25 -20.99 3.21
N ALA A 306 -5.14 -20.07 2.85
CA ALA A 306 -5.34 -18.80 3.54
C ALA A 306 -6.82 -18.54 3.80
N THR A 307 -7.23 -18.64 5.07
CA THR A 307 -8.64 -18.59 5.48
C THR A 307 -8.88 -17.44 6.46
N PRO A 308 -9.77 -16.47 6.16
CA PRO A 308 -10.21 -15.47 7.12
C PRO A 308 -10.87 -16.10 8.33
N THR A 309 -10.55 -15.61 9.53
CA THR A 309 -11.10 -16.09 10.80
C THR A 309 -11.81 -15.00 11.60
N ALA A 310 -11.54 -13.72 11.33
CA ALA A 310 -12.27 -12.59 11.91
C ALA A 310 -12.35 -11.42 10.92
N TRP A 311 -13.37 -10.57 11.08
CA TRP A 311 -13.66 -9.46 10.19
C TRP A 311 -13.93 -8.19 10.99
N TRP A 312 -13.33 -7.09 10.57
CA TRP A 312 -13.66 -5.75 11.04
C TRP A 312 -14.55 -5.05 10.02
N ARG A 313 -15.45 -4.17 10.48
CA ARG A 313 -16.31 -3.37 9.62
C ARG A 313 -15.87 -1.91 9.71
N ALA A 314 -15.44 -1.35 8.59
CA ALA A 314 -15.12 0.06 8.48
C ALA A 314 -16.38 0.93 8.64
N PRO A 315 -16.25 2.20 9.06
CA PRO A 315 -17.37 3.14 9.12
C PRO A 315 -18.18 3.24 7.82
N GLY A 316 -17.54 3.07 6.66
CA GLY A 316 -18.19 3.01 5.34
C GLY A 316 -18.89 1.69 5.00
N GLY A 317 -19.03 0.77 5.95
CA GLY A 317 -19.76 -0.50 5.80
C GLY A 317 -18.97 -1.66 5.19
N ALA A 318 -17.85 -1.38 4.51
CA ALA A 318 -16.93 -2.39 3.98
C ALA A 318 -16.38 -3.28 5.10
N ARG A 319 -16.20 -4.58 4.81
CA ARG A 319 -15.68 -5.56 5.76
C ARG A 319 -14.28 -6.01 5.34
N TYR A 320 -13.34 -5.97 6.28
CA TYR A 320 -11.95 -6.36 6.06
C TYR A 320 -11.61 -7.57 6.93
N PRO A 321 -11.01 -8.64 6.39
CA PRO A 321 -10.60 -9.79 7.18
C PRO A 321 -9.31 -9.45 7.97
N VAL A 322 -9.46 -9.14 9.25
CA VAL A 322 -8.35 -8.70 10.12
C VAL A 322 -7.68 -9.85 10.88
N ALA A 323 -8.19 -11.07 10.76
CA ALA A 323 -7.53 -12.26 11.27
C ALA A 323 -7.63 -13.42 10.27
N TRP A 324 -6.58 -14.23 10.23
CA TRP A 324 -6.38 -15.28 9.25
C TRP A 324 -5.72 -16.52 9.86
N ARG A 325 -6.00 -17.67 9.25
CA ARG A 325 -5.19 -18.88 9.37
C ARG A 325 -4.49 -19.12 8.04
N LEU A 326 -3.16 -19.25 8.08
CA LEU A 326 -2.33 -19.64 6.95
C LEU A 326 -1.77 -21.05 7.19
N SER A 327 -1.68 -21.88 6.16
CA SER A 327 -1.03 -23.19 6.22
C SER A 327 -0.25 -23.47 4.95
N VAL A 328 0.96 -24.01 5.11
CA VAL A 328 1.82 -24.50 4.01
C VAL A 328 2.21 -25.95 4.34
N PRO A 329 1.43 -26.95 3.90
CA PRO A 329 1.63 -28.34 4.30
C PRO A 329 3.01 -28.90 3.97
N SER A 330 3.59 -28.52 2.82
CA SER A 330 4.93 -28.95 2.40
C SER A 330 6.05 -28.46 3.32
N LEU A 331 5.78 -27.45 4.15
CA LEU A 331 6.71 -26.91 5.15
C LEU A 331 6.32 -27.29 6.59
N ASP A 332 5.26 -28.10 6.77
CA ASP A 332 4.57 -28.35 8.05
C ASP A 332 4.33 -27.05 8.85
N LEU A 333 3.92 -26.00 8.15
CA LEU A 333 3.77 -24.65 8.68
C LEU A 333 2.30 -24.31 8.87
N ALA A 334 1.92 -23.90 10.08
CA ALA A 334 0.58 -23.42 10.40
C ALA A 334 0.65 -22.13 11.21
N LEU A 335 0.14 -21.03 10.65
CA LEU A 335 0.20 -19.70 11.26
C LEU A 335 -1.21 -19.15 11.53
N ARG A 336 -1.35 -18.44 12.65
CA ARG A 336 -2.45 -17.52 12.91
C ARG A 336 -1.91 -16.11 12.81
N VAL A 337 -2.54 -15.30 11.99
CA VAL A 337 -2.19 -13.89 11.74
C VAL A 337 -3.35 -13.03 12.23
N ARG A 338 -3.08 -12.02 13.05
CA ARG A 338 -4.12 -11.11 13.55
C ARG A 338 -3.61 -9.68 13.55
N ALA A 339 -4.41 -8.76 13.04
CA ALA A 339 -4.14 -7.33 13.12
C ALA A 339 -3.91 -6.89 14.57
N ARG A 340 -2.88 -6.07 14.78
CA ARG A 340 -2.59 -5.46 16.08
C ARG A 340 -3.66 -4.42 16.45
N LEU A 341 -4.21 -3.73 15.44
CA LEU A 341 -5.39 -2.89 15.52
C LEU A 341 -6.37 -3.27 14.41
N ASP A 342 -7.67 -3.26 14.70
CA ASP A 342 -8.69 -3.58 13.72
C ASP A 342 -8.84 -2.46 12.66
N ASP A 343 -8.83 -1.20 13.10
CA ASP A 343 -8.88 -0.03 12.21
C ASP A 343 -7.46 0.40 11.83
N GLN A 344 -7.02 -0.07 10.65
CA GLN A 344 -5.80 0.37 9.97
C GLN A 344 -6.15 0.69 8.50
N LEU A 345 -7.29 1.35 8.30
CA LEU A 345 -7.77 1.75 6.98
C LEU A 345 -7.10 3.06 6.54
N LEU A 346 -6.54 3.11 5.33
CA LEU A 346 -6.15 4.36 4.67
C LEU A 346 -7.38 4.95 3.96
N PRO A 347 -8.03 5.99 4.51
CA PRO A 347 -9.35 6.40 4.07
C PRO A 347 -9.29 7.50 2.99
N PHE A 348 -8.26 7.51 2.16
CA PHE A 348 -7.99 8.57 1.18
C PHE A 348 -8.68 8.34 -0.18
N ALA A 349 -8.31 9.17 -1.17
CA ALA A 349 -8.78 9.07 -2.54
C ALA A 349 -8.44 7.70 -3.15
N VAL A 350 -7.31 7.12 -2.77
CA VAL A 350 -6.98 5.71 -3.01
C VAL A 350 -7.15 4.95 -1.70
N ARG A 351 -8.13 4.05 -1.66
CA ARG A 351 -8.53 3.37 -0.42
C ARG A 351 -8.08 1.91 -0.36
N TYR A 352 -7.44 1.55 0.73
CA TYR A 352 -7.09 0.18 1.09
C TYR A 352 -6.81 0.07 2.59
N TRP A 353 -6.82 -1.14 3.14
CA TRP A 353 -6.49 -1.38 4.55
C TRP A 353 -5.08 -1.96 4.60
N GLU A 354 -4.25 -1.44 5.49
CA GLU A 354 -2.87 -1.86 5.62
C GLU A 354 -2.44 -1.77 7.08
N GLY A 355 -2.06 -2.91 7.65
CA GLY A 355 -1.93 -2.97 9.09
C GLY A 355 -0.88 -3.93 9.60
N ALA A 356 -0.25 -3.50 10.70
CA ALA A 356 0.63 -4.33 11.50
C ALA A 356 -0.14 -5.54 12.04
N VAL A 357 0.46 -6.71 11.95
CA VAL A 357 -0.10 -7.99 12.44
C VAL A 357 0.85 -8.67 13.41
N ALA A 358 0.27 -9.42 14.35
CA ALA A 358 0.96 -10.42 15.15
C ALA A 358 0.81 -11.81 14.50
N VAL A 359 1.85 -12.63 14.62
CA VAL A 359 1.86 -14.01 14.13
C VAL A 359 2.11 -14.96 15.29
N ALA A 360 1.35 -16.05 15.33
CA ALA A 360 1.60 -17.17 16.24
C ALA A 360 1.25 -18.48 15.53
N GLY A 361 2.09 -19.50 15.65
CA GLY A 361 1.89 -20.73 14.91
C GLY A 361 2.85 -21.82 15.29
N THR A 362 2.99 -22.79 14.40
CA THR A 362 3.96 -23.88 14.52
C THR A 362 4.60 -24.20 13.18
N GLN A 363 5.84 -24.67 13.24
CA GLN A 363 6.50 -25.37 12.13
C GLN A 363 7.11 -26.67 12.65
N SER A 364 6.79 -27.82 12.04
CA SER A 364 7.33 -29.11 12.49
C SER A 364 7.09 -29.37 13.98
N GLY A 365 5.90 -29.00 14.47
CA GLY A 365 5.51 -29.07 15.89
C GLY A 365 6.16 -28.03 16.82
N ARG A 366 7.14 -27.25 16.36
CA ARG A 366 7.79 -26.19 17.16
C ARG A 366 6.98 -24.91 17.12
N ALA A 367 6.80 -24.27 18.28
CA ALA A 367 6.10 -22.99 18.35
C ALA A 367 6.89 -21.89 17.64
N LEU A 368 6.16 -21.06 16.88
CA LEU A 368 6.68 -19.88 16.21
C LEU A 368 5.86 -18.66 16.61
N ARG A 369 6.54 -17.53 16.76
CA ARG A 369 5.94 -16.21 16.90
C ARG A 369 6.51 -15.29 15.83
N GLY A 370 5.84 -14.17 15.61
CA GLY A 370 6.32 -13.22 14.64
C GLY A 370 5.48 -11.97 14.59
N ASP A 371 5.91 -11.09 13.71
CA ASP A 371 5.27 -9.83 13.40
C ASP A 371 5.32 -9.63 11.88
N GLY A 372 4.49 -8.74 11.37
CA GLY A 372 4.44 -8.47 9.95
C GLY A 372 3.41 -7.44 9.58
N TYR A 373 3.08 -7.41 8.30
CA TYR A 373 2.02 -6.59 7.74
C TYR A 373 1.06 -7.40 6.90
N LEU A 374 -0.19 -6.93 6.87
CA LEU A 374 -1.27 -7.40 6.03
C LEU A 374 -1.80 -6.21 5.23
N GLU A 375 -1.95 -6.38 3.92
CA GLU A 375 -2.56 -5.40 3.04
C GLU A 375 -3.80 -6.01 2.39
N LEU A 376 -4.91 -5.27 2.40
CA LEU A 376 -6.22 -5.71 1.93
C LEU A 376 -6.80 -4.65 0.99
N THR A 377 -6.79 -4.94 -0.31
CA THR A 377 -7.35 -4.06 -1.34
C THR A 377 -8.68 -4.59 -1.86
N GLY A 378 -9.51 -3.77 -2.52
CA GLY A 378 -10.71 -4.27 -3.21
C GLY A 378 -11.89 -4.72 -2.33
N TYR A 379 -11.87 -4.42 -1.02
CA TYR A 379 -12.97 -4.70 -0.09
C TYR A 379 -14.01 -3.57 0.01
N ALA A 380 -13.61 -2.33 -0.28
CA ALA A 380 -14.53 -1.22 -0.39
C ALA A 380 -15.27 -1.28 -1.73
N LYS A 381 -16.60 -1.16 -1.71
CA LYS A 381 -17.37 -0.93 -2.93
C LYS A 381 -17.14 0.52 -3.37
N GLY A 382 -16.31 0.71 -4.40
CA GLY A 382 -15.95 2.03 -4.93
C GLY A 382 -15.88 2.00 -6.46
N GLY A 383 -17.03 2.23 -7.10
CA GLY A 383 -17.21 2.42 -8.54
C GLY A 383 -18.69 2.67 -8.79
N PRO A 384 -19.08 3.58 -9.71
CA PRO A 384 -20.43 4.09 -9.77
C PRO A 384 -21.43 2.95 -9.96
N ALA A 385 -22.55 3.01 -9.23
CA ALA A 385 -23.75 2.33 -9.67
C ALA A 385 -24.00 2.75 -11.11
N ARG A 386 -23.99 1.79 -12.03
CA ARG A 386 -24.40 2.05 -13.40
C ARG A 386 -25.87 2.46 -13.33
N HIS A 387 -26.17 3.68 -13.76
CA HIS A 387 -27.48 3.98 -14.34
C HIS A 387 -27.55 3.32 -15.71
#